data_AF-A0A5J4TBZ1-F1
#
_entry.id   AF-A0A5J4TBZ1-F1
#
_cell.length_a   1.000
_cell.length_b   1.000
_cell.length_c   1.000
_cell.angle_alpha   90.00
_cell.angle_beta   90.00
_cell.angle_gamma   90.00
#
_symmetry.space_group_name_H-M   'P 1'
#
loop_
_entity.id
_entity.type
_entity.pdbx_description
1 polymer ?
#
loop_
_entity_poly.entity_id
_entity_poly.type
_entity_poly.pdbx_seq_one_letter_code
_entity_poly.pdbx_strand_id
1 'polypeptide(L)'
;MNIEIYGVTYHILDCDEFTKNFFNRVEIQLNRNEEFPHDQFLVNQERMKPYPRTTTTQDPEKLTLRQFLRNDRKVLRFYAV
;
A
#
# COMPACT_ATOMS: atom_id res chain seq x y z
N MET A 1 -17.36 3.19 -17.55
CA MET A 1 -18.47 2.47 -18.27
C MET A 1 -18.72 1.12 -17.62
N ASN A 2 -19.97 0.71 -17.36
CA ASN A 2 -20.29 -0.59 -16.75
C ASN A 2 -20.60 -1.66 -17.80
N ILE A 3 -20.01 -2.85 -17.67
CA ILE A 3 -20.30 -4.02 -18.52
C ILE A 3 -20.51 -5.26 -17.66
N GLU A 4 -21.53 -6.06 -17.98
CA GLU A 4 -21.82 -7.31 -17.29
C GLU A 4 -21.30 -8.48 -18.10
N ILE A 5 -20.41 -9.27 -17.50
CA ILE A 5 -19.78 -10.43 -18.12
C ILE A 5 -19.87 -11.59 -17.12
N TYR A 6 -20.53 -12.68 -17.50
CA TYR A 6 -20.74 -13.86 -16.65
C TYR A 6 -21.34 -13.54 -15.26
N GLY A 7 -22.23 -12.55 -15.19
CA GLY A 7 -22.88 -12.13 -13.94
C GLY A 7 -22.00 -11.24 -13.03
N VAL A 8 -20.83 -10.83 -13.50
CA VAL A 8 -19.96 -9.86 -12.81
C VAL A 8 -19.99 -8.53 -13.56
N THR A 9 -20.27 -7.45 -12.84
CA THR A 9 -20.27 -6.09 -13.38
C THR A 9 -18.87 -5.48 -13.25
N TYR A 10 -18.25 -5.18 -14.39
CA TYR A 10 -16.96 -4.50 -14.47
C TYR A 10 -17.16 -3.03 -14.83
N HIS A 11 -16.43 -2.15 -14.14
CA HIS A 11 -16.36 -0.74 -14.50
C HIS A 11 -15.05 -0.47 -15.25
N ILE A 12 -15.14 -0.19 -16.55
CA ILE A 12 -13.99 0.17 -17.39
C ILE A 12 -13.61 1.63 -17.11
N LEU A 13 -12.38 1.84 -16.63
CA LEU A 13 -11.81 3.14 -16.25
C LEU A 13 -10.94 3.77 -17.36
N ASP A 14 -10.09 2.96 -17.99
CA ASP A 14 -9.16 3.38 -19.03
C ASP A 14 -8.88 2.23 -20.01
N CYS A 15 -8.31 2.57 -21.17
CA CYS A 15 -7.79 1.65 -22.18
C CYS A 15 -6.35 2.01 -22.58
N ASP A 16 -5.63 1.06 -23.17
CA ASP A 16 -4.26 1.27 -23.62
C ASP A 16 -4.18 2.17 -24.87
N GLU A 17 -2.96 2.58 -25.22
CA GLU A 17 -2.73 3.51 -26.33
C GLU A 17 -3.13 2.92 -27.69
N PHE A 18 -2.91 1.61 -27.88
CA PHE A 18 -3.32 0.93 -29.10
C PHE A 18 -4.84 1.00 -29.28
N THR A 19 -5.61 0.69 -28.23
CA THR A 19 -7.07 0.71 -28.29
C THR A 19 -7.61 2.12 -28.46
N LYS A 20 -7.00 3.14 -27.81
CA LYS A 20 -7.34 4.55 -28.03
C LYS A 20 -7.17 4.95 -29.50
N ASN A 21 -6.05 4.58 -30.11
CA ASN A 21 -5.79 4.87 -31.51
C ASN A 21 -6.75 4.15 -32.46
N PHE A 22 -7.14 2.93 -32.12
CA PHE A 22 -8.16 2.20 -32.87
C PHE A 22 -9.51 2.95 -32.85
N PHE A 23 -9.99 3.36 -31.67
CA PHE A 23 -11.26 4.10 -31.56
C PHE A 23 -11.22 5.46 -32.26
N ASN A 24 -10.10 6.18 -32.17
CA ASN A 24 -9.90 7.44 -32.91
C ASN A 24 -9.99 7.24 -34.43
N ARG A 25 -9.46 6.14 -34.96
CA ARG A 25 -9.53 5.82 -36.40
C ARG A 25 -10.95 5.44 -36.86
N VAL A 26 -11.74 4.86 -35.97
CA VAL A 26 -13.15 4.53 -36.21
C VAL A 26 -14.07 5.73 -35.90
N GLU A 27 -13.50 6.90 -35.60
CA GLU A 27 -14.20 8.14 -35.26
C GLU A 27 -15.13 8.02 -34.04
N ILE A 28 -14.83 7.09 -33.13
CA ILE A 28 -15.54 6.93 -31.86
C ILE A 28 -14.83 7.77 -30.80
N GLN A 29 -15.51 8.80 -30.30
CA GLN A 29 -14.98 9.61 -29.21
C GLN A 29 -15.07 8.83 -27.89
N LEU A 30 -13.91 8.58 -27.29
CA LEU A 30 -13.81 8.01 -25.96
C LEU A 30 -14.09 9.07 -24.89
N ASN A 31 -14.72 8.64 -23.80
CA ASN A 31 -14.82 9.47 -22.60
C ASN A 31 -13.45 9.73 -22.00
N ARG A 32 -13.37 10.78 -21.17
CA ARG A 32 -12.17 11.06 -20.38
C ARG A 32 -11.88 9.89 -19.45
N ASN A 33 -10.60 9.52 -19.34
CA ASN A 33 -10.14 8.47 -18.44
C ASN A 33 -10.54 8.80 -17.00
N GLU A 34 -11.09 7.81 -16.30
CA GLU A 34 -11.45 7.92 -14.90
C GLU A 34 -10.26 7.49 -14.02
N GLU A 35 -10.13 8.10 -12.84
CA GLU A 35 -9.08 7.74 -11.89
C GLU A 35 -9.45 6.44 -11.16
N PHE A 36 -8.45 5.65 -10.81
CA PHE A 36 -8.68 4.44 -10.03
C PHE A 36 -9.31 4.78 -8.67
N PRO A 37 -10.32 4.00 -8.22
CA PRO A 37 -10.90 4.21 -6.91
C PRO A 37 -9.84 4.00 -5.83
N HIS A 38 -9.93 4.82 -4.79
CA HIS A 38 -8.99 4.76 -3.67
C HIS A 38 -9.20 3.48 -2.84
N ASP A 39 -8.20 2.59 -2.82
CA ASP A 39 -8.24 1.36 -2.05
C ASP A 39 -7.54 1.51 -0.69
N GLN A 40 -8.32 1.39 0.39
CA GLN A 40 -7.82 1.43 1.76
C GLN A 40 -6.80 0.32 2.05
N PHE A 41 -6.94 -0.84 1.42
CA PHE A 41 -6.02 -1.96 1.62
C PHE A 41 -4.63 -1.63 1.07
N LEU A 42 -4.55 -1.12 -0.17
CA LEU A 42 -3.29 -0.70 -0.79
C LEU A 42 -2.60 0.39 0.04
N VAL A 43 -3.36 1.39 0.50
CA VAL A 43 -2.83 2.45 1.37
C VAL A 43 -2.26 1.91 2.67
N ASN A 44 -2.98 0.98 3.32
CA ASN A 44 -2.52 0.36 4.55
C ASN A 44 -1.25 -0.47 4.30
N GLN A 45 -1.18 -1.18 3.17
CA GLN A 45 0.01 -1.92 2.77
C GLN A 45 1.20 -0.99 2.54
N GLU A 46 1.01 0.17 1.90
CA GLU A 46 2.07 1.16 1.72
C GLU A 46 2.54 1.77 3.04
N ARG A 47 1.62 2.05 3.96
CA ARG A 47 1.94 2.51 5.32
C ARG A 47 2.70 1.46 6.14
N MET A 48 2.46 0.18 5.86
CA MET A 48 3.16 -0.93 6.50
C MET A 48 4.44 -1.37 5.78
N LYS A 49 4.77 -0.78 4.61
CA LYS A 49 6.07 -1.04 3.98
C LYS A 49 7.14 -0.65 4.99
N PRO A 50 8.02 -1.60 5.40
CA PRO A 50 9.09 -1.26 6.31
C PRO A 50 9.93 -0.17 5.63
N TYR A 51 10.10 0.96 6.32
CA TYR A 51 11.02 2.01 5.89
C TYR A 51 12.35 1.34 5.52
N PRO A 52 13.00 1.71 4.39
CA PRO A 52 14.28 1.14 4.02
C PRO A 52 15.19 1.30 5.23
N ARG A 53 15.52 0.17 5.88
CA ARG A 53 16.38 0.17 7.05
C ARG A 53 17.72 0.67 6.54
N THR A 54 18.04 1.93 6.79
CA THR A 54 19.40 2.40 6.71
C THR A 54 20.16 1.46 7.63
N THR A 55 21.03 0.63 7.06
CA THR A 55 21.89 -0.30 7.79
C THR A 55 22.91 0.51 8.57
N THR A 56 22.48 1.24 9.59
CA THR A 56 23.35 1.69 10.65
C THR A 56 23.64 0.45 11.47
N THR A 57 24.85 -0.04 11.29
CA THR A 57 25.58 -1.08 12.01
C THR A 57 25.59 -0.85 13.53
N GLN A 58 24.44 -0.96 14.16
CA GLN A 58 24.34 -1.16 15.59
C GLN A 58 23.90 -2.61 15.76
N ASP A 59 24.83 -3.50 16.08
CA ASP A 59 24.53 -4.89 16.37
C ASP A 59 23.36 -4.93 17.38
N PRO A 60 22.18 -5.42 16.97
CA PRO A 60 20.98 -5.38 17.82
C PRO A 60 21.20 -6.18 19.12
N GLU A 61 22.07 -7.19 19.08
CA GLU A 61 22.53 -7.96 20.23
C GLU A 61 23.31 -7.12 21.25
N LYS A 62 24.13 -6.15 20.82
CA LYS A 62 24.85 -5.25 21.74
C LYS A 62 23.90 -4.26 22.41
N LEU A 63 22.91 -3.75 21.69
CA LEU A 63 21.90 -2.83 22.24
C LEU A 63 21.01 -3.53 23.26
N THR A 64 20.53 -4.74 22.94
CA THR A 64 19.70 -5.56 23.83
C THR A 64 20.46 -5.98 25.09
N LEU A 65 21.72 -6.43 24.97
CA LEU A 65 22.55 -6.74 26.13
C LEU A 65 22.80 -5.51 27.01
N ARG A 66 23.07 -4.33 26.41
CA ARG A 66 23.23 -3.09 27.17
C ARG A 66 21.97 -2.71 27.94
N GLN A 67 20.79 -2.83 27.32
CA GLN A 67 19.52 -2.55 27.97
C GLN A 67 19.22 -3.54 29.10
N PHE A 68 19.50 -4.83 28.87
CA PHE A 68 19.36 -5.87 29.89
C PHE A 68 20.22 -5.57 31.12
N LEU A 69 21.53 -5.33 30.92
CA LEU A 69 22.44 -5.02 32.04
C LEU A 69 22.07 -3.71 32.75
N ARG A 70 21.55 -2.71 32.02
CA ARG A 70 21.17 -1.41 32.60
C ARG A 70 19.92 -1.50 33.48
N ASN A 71 19.01 -2.41 33.15
CA ASN A 71 17.71 -2.55 33.78
C ASN A 71 17.56 -3.86 34.57
N ASP A 72 18.64 -4.62 34.75
CA ASP A 72 18.62 -5.82 35.58
C ASP A 72 18.02 -5.49 36.96
N ARG A 73 17.02 -6.29 37.37
CA ARG A 73 16.26 -6.16 38.62
C ARG A 73 15.42 -4.88 38.79
N LYS A 74 15.22 -4.06 37.75
CA LYS A 74 14.27 -2.94 37.78
C LYS A 74 12.91 -3.39 37.26
N VAL A 75 11.91 -3.45 38.15
CA VAL A 75 10.54 -3.82 37.79
C VAL A 75 9.62 -2.62 38.02
N LEU A 76 8.90 -2.22 36.97
CA LEU A 76 7.84 -1.22 37.09
C LEU A 76 6.59 -1.90 37.64
N ARG A 77 6.09 -1.40 38.77
CA ARG A 77 4.84 -1.85 39.38
C ARG A 77 3.87 -0.68 39.44
N PHE A 78 2.71 -0.85 38.81
CA PHE A 78 1.63 0.13 38.83
C PHE A 78 0.39 -0.50 39.46
N TYR A 79 -0.41 0.33 40.13
CA TYR A 79 -1.76 -0.02 40.55
C TYR A 79 -2.71 0.81 39.68
N ALA A 80 -3.53 0.13 38.89
CA ALA A 80 -4.58 0.76 38.09
C ALA A 80 -5.91 0.67 38.84
N VAL A 81 -6.75 1.70 38.69
CA VAL A 81 -8.12 1.76 39.21
C VAL A 81 -9.09 1.41 38.08
#